data_AF-A0A5A7MXA8-F1
#
_entry.id   AF-A0A5A7MXA8-F1
#
_cell.length_a   1.000
_cell.length_b   1.000
_cell.length_c   1.000
_cell.angle_alpha   90.00
_cell.angle_beta   90.00
_cell.angle_gamma   90.00
#
_symmetry.space_group_name_H-M   'P 1'
#
loop_
_entity.id
_entity.type
_entity.pdbx_description
1 polymer ?
#
loop_
_entity_poly.entity_id
_entity_poly.type
_entity_poly.pdbx_seq_one_letter_code
_entity_poly.pdbx_strand_id
1 'polypeptide(L)'
;MAGRDPGGPEHRLVLKGDSDAHIVKGLVALMLLIFSRKTPDDILKTDARAILEELDLRQHLSPMRANGLFSMLERIEALAASAKKQTA
;
A
#
# COMPACT_ATOMS: atom_id res chain seq x y z
N MET A 1 -1.72 -26.12 15.77
CA MET A 1 -2.04 -25.93 14.34
C MET A 1 -1.42 -24.61 13.90
N ALA A 2 -0.18 -24.64 13.44
CA ALA A 2 0.48 -23.45 12.89
C ALA A 2 -0.06 -23.27 11.47
N GLY A 3 -0.85 -22.21 11.26
CA GLY A 3 -1.33 -21.84 9.94
C GLY A 3 -0.14 -21.69 9.00
N ARG A 4 -0.12 -22.49 7.94
CA ARG A 4 0.83 -22.36 6.84
C ARG A 4 0.64 -20.95 6.28
N ASP A 5 1.61 -20.06 6.52
CA ASP A 5 1.70 -18.76 5.86
C ASP A 5 1.68 -19.02 4.34
N PRO A 6 0.63 -18.60 3.61
CA PRO A 6 0.47 -18.93 2.19
C PRO A 6 1.57 -18.35 1.29
N GLY A 7 2.40 -17.43 1.80
CA GLY A 7 3.52 -16.85 1.09
C GLY A 7 4.78 -16.88 1.96
N GLY A 8 5.68 -17.83 1.69
CA GLY A 8 7.01 -17.81 2.28
C GLY A 8 7.72 -16.45 2.08
N PRO A 9 8.76 -16.15 2.88
CA PRO A 9 9.47 -14.86 2.86
C PRO A 9 10.04 -14.46 1.49
N GLU A 10 10.12 -15.39 0.54
CA GLU A 10 10.67 -15.28 -0.80
C GLU A 10 9.82 -14.40 -1.75
N HIS A 11 8.55 -14.09 -1.43
CA HIS A 11 7.63 -13.39 -2.34
C HIS A 11 7.05 -12.08 -1.78
N ARG A 12 7.82 -11.36 -0.95
CA ARG A 12 7.39 -10.08 -0.38
C ARG A 12 7.81 -8.91 -1.27
N LEU A 13 6.90 -7.96 -1.49
CA LEU A 13 7.15 -6.73 -2.23
C LEU A 13 7.82 -5.69 -1.33
N VAL A 14 9.02 -5.24 -1.72
CA VAL A 14 9.70 -4.13 -1.05
C VAL A 14 9.43 -2.85 -1.84
N LEU A 15 8.56 -2.01 -1.28
CA LEU A 15 8.20 -0.74 -1.88
C LEU A 15 9.17 0.35 -1.43
N LYS A 16 9.50 1.26 -2.34
CA LYS A 16 10.27 2.49 -2.10
C LYS A 16 9.58 3.65 -2.79
N GLY A 17 9.55 4.81 -2.13
CA GLY A 17 8.96 6.03 -2.66
C GLY A 17 9.44 7.24 -1.86
N ASP A 18 9.39 8.42 -2.48
CA ASP A 18 9.72 9.69 -1.83
C ASP A 18 8.90 10.84 -2.44
N SER A 19 8.92 12.01 -1.81
CA SER A 19 8.33 13.24 -2.32
C SER A 19 9.08 14.48 -1.81
N ASP A 20 9.22 15.49 -2.67
CA ASP A 20 9.79 16.81 -2.32
C ASP A 20 8.86 17.64 -1.41
N ALA A 21 7.58 17.28 -1.34
CA ALA A 21 6.60 17.96 -0.50
C ALA A 21 6.45 17.26 0.85
N HIS A 22 6.67 17.99 1.96
CA HIS A 22 6.67 17.44 3.32
C HIS A 22 5.39 16.67 3.70
N ILE A 23 4.20 17.20 3.39
CA ILE A 23 2.93 16.52 3.67
C ILE A 23 2.80 15.24 2.84
N VAL A 24 3.18 15.29 1.56
CA VAL A 24 3.10 14.13 0.67
C VAL A 24 4.12 13.07 1.08
N LYS A 25 5.30 13.46 1.56
CA LYS A 25 6.31 12.57 2.11
C LYS A 25 5.77 11.77 3.31
N GLY A 26 4.96 12.39 4.17
CA GLY A 26 4.24 11.71 5.24
C GLY A 26 3.23 10.67 4.70
N LEU A 27 2.47 11.02 3.67
CA LEU A 27 1.52 10.10 3.03
C LEU A 27 2.23 8.91 2.35
N VAL A 28 3.36 9.17 1.69
CA VAL A 28 4.22 8.12 1.11
C VAL A 28 4.72 7.20 2.22
N ALA A 29 5.25 7.74 3.32
CA ALA A 29 5.72 6.94 4.45
C ALA A 29 4.61 6.05 5.03
N LEU A 30 3.38 6.57 5.14
CA LEU A 30 2.23 5.79 5.58
C LEU A 30 1.90 4.63 4.63
N MET A 31 1.89 4.87 3.32
CA MET A 31 1.68 3.81 2.33
C MET A 31 2.77 2.74 2.41
N LEU A 32 4.04 3.15 2.55
CA LEU A 32 5.15 2.22 2.72
C LEU A 32 5.00 1.39 4.01
N LEU A 33 4.55 2.00 5.11
CA LEU A 33 4.31 1.31 6.37
C LEU A 33 3.20 0.24 6.26
N ILE A 34 2.12 0.55 5.54
CA ILE A 34 0.96 -0.35 5.40
C ILE A 34 1.25 -1.51 4.45
N PHE A 35 1.99 -1.29 3.35
CA PHE A 35 2.08 -2.24 2.25
C PHE A 35 3.46 -2.86 2.04
N SER A 36 4.55 -2.21 2.48
CA SER A 36 5.89 -2.74 2.23
C SER A 36 6.12 -4.03 3.02
N ARG A 37 6.88 -4.96 2.43
CA ARG A 37 7.19 -6.31 2.93
C ARG A 37 5.96 -7.23 3.09
N LYS A 38 4.84 -6.90 2.46
CA LYS A 38 3.70 -7.81 2.31
C LYS A 38 3.80 -8.61 1.01
N THR A 39 3.14 -9.76 0.96
CA THR A 39 3.02 -10.51 -0.29
C THR A 39 2.05 -9.80 -1.25
N PRO A 40 2.13 -10.05 -2.57
CA PRO A 40 1.14 -9.53 -3.52
C PRO A 40 -0.30 -9.83 -3.12
N ASP A 41 -0.57 -11.04 -2.61
CA ASP A 41 -1.90 -11.45 -2.15
C ASP A 41 -2.36 -10.66 -0.93
N ASP A 42 -1.50 -10.43 0.05
CA ASP A 42 -1.85 -9.65 1.24
C ASP A 42 -2.11 -8.18 0.91
N ILE A 43 -1.34 -7.61 -0.03
CA ILE A 43 -1.57 -6.24 -0.50
C ILE A 43 -2.96 -6.14 -1.13
N LEU A 44 -3.30 -7.04 -2.05
CA LEU A 44 -4.59 -7.02 -2.76
C LEU A 44 -5.79 -7.37 -1.88
N LYS A 45 -5.57 -8.07 -0.75
CA LYS A 45 -6.62 -8.37 0.24
C LYS A 45 -6.75 -7.31 1.34
N THR A 46 -5.79 -6.38 1.43
CA THR A 46 -5.85 -5.32 2.44
C THR A 46 -6.93 -4.31 2.06
N ASP A 47 -7.90 -4.07 2.94
CA ASP A 47 -8.87 -2.99 2.75
C ASP A 47 -8.22 -1.64 3.10
N ALA A 48 -7.47 -1.12 2.13
CA ALA A 48 -6.77 0.13 2.25
C ALA A 48 -7.70 1.32 2.49
N ARG A 49 -8.92 1.26 1.95
CA ARG A 49 -9.90 2.35 2.05
C ARG A 49 -10.42 2.45 3.48
N ALA A 50 -10.78 1.32 4.09
CA ALA A 50 -11.18 1.28 5.49
C ALA A 50 -10.08 1.83 6.41
N ILE A 51 -8.82 1.44 6.20
CA ILE A 51 -7.69 1.94 7.00
C ILE A 51 -7.55 3.47 6.85
N LEU A 52 -7.64 3.99 5.63
CA LEU A 52 -7.52 5.44 5.38
C LEU A 52 -8.70 6.24 5.96
N GLU A 53 -9.88 5.64 6.02
CA GLU A 53 -11.08 6.22 6.65
C GLU A 53 -10.98 6.20 8.18
N GLU A 54 -10.50 5.11 8.79
CA GLU A 54 -10.24 5.05 10.24
C GLU A 54 -9.22 6.07 10.72
N LEU A 55 -8.23 6.38 9.87
CA LEU A 55 -7.24 7.42 10.16
C LEU A 55 -7.78 8.85 9.94
N ASP A 56 -9.03 8.98 9.48
CA ASP A 56 -9.72 10.23 9.14
C ASP A 56 -8.91 11.18 8.24
N LEU A 57 -8.00 10.61 7.43
CA LEU A 57 -7.05 11.39 6.64
C LEU A 57 -7.74 12.20 5.56
N ARG A 58 -8.84 11.67 5.00
CA ARG A 58 -9.61 12.37 3.96
C ARG A 58 -10.13 13.73 4.42
N GLN A 59 -10.57 13.85 5.68
CA GLN A 59 -11.14 15.09 6.20
C GLN A 59 -10.07 16.17 6.47
N HIS A 60 -8.81 15.76 6.64
CA HIS A 60 -7.70 16.65 6.95
C HIS A 60 -6.83 16.99 5.72
N LEU A 61 -7.12 16.41 4.57
CA LEU A 61 -6.38 16.63 3.33
C LEU A 61 -7.18 17.50 2.36
N SER A 62 -6.48 18.38 1.63
CA SER A 62 -7.10 19.06 0.50
C SER A 62 -7.48 18.03 -0.59
N PRO A 63 -8.49 18.33 -1.44
CA PRO A 63 -8.93 17.41 -2.49
C PRO A 63 -7.79 16.88 -3.37
N MET A 64 -6.84 17.76 -3.73
CA MET A 64 -5.66 17.39 -4.53
C MET A 64 -4.76 16.37 -3.80
N ARG A 65 -4.57 16.51 -2.49
CA ARG A 65 -3.74 15.61 -1.69
C ARG A 65 -4.42 14.26 -1.47
N ALA A 66 -5.73 14.27 -1.21
CA ALA A 66 -6.53 13.06 -1.11
C ALA A 66 -6.48 12.26 -2.44
N ASN A 67 -6.63 12.93 -3.58
CA ASN A 67 -6.51 12.28 -4.88
C ASN A 67 -5.12 11.66 -5.09
N GLY A 68 -4.05 12.39 -4.74
CA GLY A 68 -2.68 11.85 -4.80
C GLY A 68 -2.49 10.60 -3.93
N LEU A 69 -3.10 10.56 -2.74
CA LEU A 69 -3.11 9.38 -1.87
C LEU A 69 -3.78 8.17 -2.53
N PHE A 70 -4.95 8.35 -3.16
CA PHE A 70 -5.65 7.28 -3.87
C PHE A 70 -4.87 6.80 -5.10
N SER A 71 -4.25 7.71 -5.85
CA SER A 71 -3.40 7.33 -6.99
C SER A 71 -2.18 6.51 -6.55
N MET A 72 -1.59 6.81 -5.38
CA MET A 72 -0.52 5.97 -4.82
C MET A 72 -1.03 4.58 -4.43
N LEU A 73 -2.21 4.49 -3.84
CA LEU A 73 -2.84 3.20 -3.51
C LEU A 73 -3.06 2.35 -4.77
N GLU A 74 -3.71 2.91 -5.80
CA GLU A 74 -3.95 2.22 -7.08
C GLU A 74 -2.65 1.75 -7.73
N ARG A 75 -1.59 2.56 -7.65
CA ARG A 75 -0.25 2.19 -8.13
C ARG A 75 0.31 0.98 -7.40
N ILE A 76 0.15 0.91 -6.07
CA ILE A 76 0.62 -0.19 -5.24
C ILE A 76 -0.15 -1.48 -5.55
N GLU A 77 -1.48 -1.39 -5.66
CA GLU A 77 -2.33 -2.52 -6.04
C GLU A 77 -1.97 -3.05 -7.44
N ALA A 78 -1.71 -2.15 -8.40
CA ALA A 78 -1.27 -2.54 -9.74
C ALA A 78 0.09 -3.27 -9.71
N LEU A 79 1.06 -2.78 -8.92
CA LEU A 79 2.36 -3.46 -8.74
C LEU A 79 2.19 -4.85 -8.13
N ALA A 80 1.32 -5.00 -7.13
CA ALA A 80 1.01 -6.29 -6.53
C ALA A 80 0.34 -7.25 -7.52
N ALA A 81 -0.66 -6.78 -8.28
CA ALA A 81 -1.30 -7.59 -9.31
C ALA A 81 -0.31 -8.06 -10.39
N SER A 82 0.62 -7.20 -10.81
CA SER A 82 1.68 -7.55 -11.76
C SER A 82 2.65 -8.60 -11.19
N ALA A 83 3.10 -8.43 -9.94
CA ALA A 83 4.00 -9.38 -9.29
C ALA A 83 3.36 -10.75 -9.08
N LYS A 84 2.07 -10.79 -8.72
CA LYS A 84 1.31 -12.04 -8.58
C LYS A 84 1.26 -12.83 -9.89
N LYS A 85 1.10 -12.15 -11.03
CA LYS A 85 1.08 -12.78 -12.36
C LYS A 85 2.44 -13.36 -12.79
N GLN A 86 3.55 -12.83 -12.28
CA GLN A 86 4.90 -13.32 -12.61
C GLN A 86 5.29 -14.58 -11.81
N THR A 87 4.56 -14.84 -10.72
CA THR A 87 4.84 -15.95 -9.81
C THR A 87 3.89 -17.14 -10.02
N ALA A 88 2.91 -17.00 -10.92
CA ALA A 88 1.86 -17.97 -11.22
C ALA A 88 2.18 -18.80 -12.47
#